data_AF-A0A0G4K8Q0-F1
#
_entry.id   AF-A0A0G4K8Q0-F1
#
_cell.length_a   1.000
_cell.length_b   1.000
_cell.length_c   1.000
_cell.angle_alpha   90.00
_cell.angle_beta   90.00
_cell.angle_gamma   90.00
#
_symmetry.space_group_name_H-M   'P 1'
#
loop_
_entity.id
_entity.type
_entity.pdbx_description
1 polymer ?
#
loop_
_entity_poly.entity_id
_entity_poly.type
_entity_poly.pdbx_seq_one_letter_code
_entity_poly.pdbx_strand_id
1 'polypeptide(L)'
;MALGYLLDIEAVLGLKVTGIINNTHLMYDTSLDDIEKGENIAEKLSKEKNIPIKFTCINSKFYHNNSKIFTKYDLFIIDYDIKNIGNNII
;
A
#
# COMPACT_ATOMS: atom_id res chain seq x y z
N MET A 1 -3.81 -1.07 -17.88
CA MET A 1 -4.61 -1.31 -16.65
C MET A 1 -3.75 -2.09 -15.64
N ALA A 2 -4.06 -2.03 -14.33
CA ALA A 2 -3.23 -2.61 -13.26
C ALA A 2 -2.91 -4.10 -13.42
N LEU A 3 -3.86 -4.90 -13.92
CA LEU A 3 -3.66 -6.33 -14.22
C LEU A 3 -2.54 -6.58 -15.23
N GLY A 4 -2.42 -5.73 -16.25
CA GLY A 4 -1.39 -5.85 -17.28
C GLY A 4 0.01 -5.70 -16.67
N TYR A 5 0.21 -4.67 -15.86
CA TYR A 5 1.48 -4.49 -15.15
C TYR A 5 1.83 -5.67 -14.24
N LEU A 6 0.85 -6.23 -13.53
CA LEU A 6 1.09 -7.41 -12.70
C LEU A 6 1.55 -8.60 -13.54
N LEU A 7 0.90 -8.87 -14.69
CA LEU A 7 1.27 -9.94 -15.60
C LEU A 7 2.67 -9.74 -16.19
N ASP A 8 3.00 -8.50 -16.57
CA ASP A 8 4.31 -8.16 -17.11
C ASP A 8 5.42 -8.40 -16.06
N ILE A 9 5.17 -8.01 -14.80
CA ILE A 9 6.10 -8.26 -13.68
C ILE A 9 6.30 -9.78 -13.47
N GLU A 10 5.21 -10.56 -13.45
CA GLU A 10 5.31 -12.03 -13.30
C GLU A 10 6.11 -12.64 -14.47
N ALA A 11 5.90 -12.16 -15.69
CA ALA A 11 6.57 -12.65 -16.89
C ALA A 11 8.07 -12.33 -16.88
N VAL A 12 8.44 -11.12 -16.46
CA VAL A 12 9.84 -10.68 -16.38
C VAL A 12 10.60 -11.38 -15.25
N LEU A 13 9.98 -11.52 -14.08
CA LEU A 13 10.64 -12.09 -12.90
C LEU A 13 10.58 -13.63 -12.85
N GLY A 14 9.66 -14.26 -13.58
CA GLY A 14 9.38 -15.70 -13.46
C GLY A 14 8.80 -16.10 -12.10
N LEU A 15 8.35 -15.13 -11.30
CA LEU A 15 7.78 -15.31 -9.96
C LEU A 15 6.31 -14.96 -9.96
N LYS A 16 5.54 -15.65 -9.08
CA LYS A 16 4.13 -15.34 -8.87
C LYS A 16 3.95 -14.30 -7.79
N VAL A 17 3.08 -13.32 -8.05
CA VAL A 17 2.67 -12.35 -7.04
C VAL A 17 1.76 -13.06 -6.04
N THR A 18 2.09 -12.96 -4.76
CA THR A 18 1.37 -13.67 -3.68
C THR A 18 0.51 -12.75 -2.82
N GLY A 19 0.61 -11.43 -3.01
CA GLY A 19 -0.20 -10.46 -2.30
C GLY A 19 -0.01 -9.05 -2.82
N ILE A 20 -0.95 -8.18 -2.47
CA ILE A 20 -0.99 -6.78 -2.87
C ILE A 20 -0.79 -5.91 -1.64
N ILE A 21 0.00 -4.85 -1.80
CA ILE A 21 0.11 -3.75 -0.84
C ILE A 21 -0.41 -2.49 -1.55
N ASN A 22 -1.43 -1.87 -0.99
CA ASN A 22 -1.95 -0.61 -1.52
C ASN A 22 -1.05 0.54 -1.04
N ASN A 23 -0.32 1.16 -1.97
CA ASN A 23 0.50 2.34 -1.71
C ASN A 23 0.10 3.43 -2.72
N THR A 24 -0.20 4.62 -2.23
CA THR A 24 -0.59 5.76 -3.09
C THR A 24 0.59 6.31 -3.89
N HIS A 25 1.85 6.10 -3.47
CA HIS A 25 3.06 6.63 -4.11
C HIS A 25 3.10 8.17 -4.23
N LEU A 26 2.22 8.88 -3.51
CA LEU A 26 2.14 10.34 -3.50
C LEU A 26 2.93 11.00 -2.36
N MET A 27 3.64 10.21 -1.55
CA MET A 27 4.41 10.68 -0.39
C MET A 27 3.58 11.61 0.51
N TYR A 28 3.84 12.93 0.50
CA TYR A 28 3.17 13.92 1.33
C TYR A 28 1.84 14.42 0.76
N ASP A 29 1.58 14.16 -0.53
CA ASP A 29 0.38 14.59 -1.24
C ASP A 29 -0.75 13.55 -1.18
N THR A 30 -0.53 12.45 -0.46
CA THR A 30 -1.57 11.46 -0.20
C THR A 30 -2.77 12.09 0.51
N SER A 31 -3.96 11.95 -0.07
CA SER A 31 -5.24 12.28 0.57
C SER A 31 -6.03 11.01 0.95
N LEU A 32 -7.11 11.16 1.73
CA LEU A 32 -8.02 10.05 2.04
C LEU A 32 -8.69 9.50 0.77
N ASP A 33 -9.08 10.36 -0.17
CA ASP A 33 -9.62 9.97 -1.47
C ASP A 33 -8.63 9.12 -2.28
N ASP A 34 -7.33 9.43 -2.22
CA ASP A 34 -6.31 8.64 -2.93
C ASP A 34 -6.16 7.24 -2.34
N ILE A 35 -6.24 7.14 -1.01
CA ILE A 35 -6.22 5.85 -0.32
C ILE A 35 -7.43 5.03 -0.73
N GLU A 36 -8.63 5.60 -0.69
CA GLU A 36 -9.86 4.91 -1.07
C GLU A 36 -9.84 4.46 -2.54
N LYS A 37 -9.40 5.34 -3.45
CA LYS A 37 -9.21 5.00 -4.87
C LYS A 37 -8.22 3.85 -5.04
N GLY A 38 -7.09 3.90 -4.33
CA GLY A 38 -6.08 2.84 -4.33
C GLY A 38 -6.64 1.50 -3.84
N GLU A 39 -7.37 1.49 -2.73
CA GLU A 39 -8.00 0.29 -2.17
C GLU A 39 -9.01 -0.31 -3.15
N ASN A 40 -9.81 0.52 -3.83
CA ASN A 40 -10.76 0.06 -4.84
C ASN A 40 -10.08 -0.57 -6.06
N ILE A 41 -8.92 -0.05 -6.49
CA ILE A 41 -8.13 -0.64 -7.57
C ILE A 41 -7.53 -1.97 -7.12
N ALA A 42 -6.95 -1.99 -5.92
CA ALA A 42 -6.37 -3.20 -5.33
C ALA A 42 -7.43 -4.30 -5.17
N GLU A 43 -8.63 -3.97 -4.71
CA GLU A 43 -9.74 -4.91 -4.50
C GLU A 43 -10.18 -5.57 -5.81
N LYS A 44 -10.26 -4.80 -6.90
CA LYS A 44 -10.56 -5.36 -8.24
C LYS A 44 -9.47 -6.34 -8.67
N LEU A 45 -8.20 -5.94 -8.56
CA LEU A 45 -7.06 -6.79 -8.93
C LEU A 45 -6.96 -8.05 -8.07
N SER A 46 -7.20 -7.94 -6.77
CA SER A 46 -7.24 -9.03 -5.81
C SER A 46 -8.26 -10.08 -6.19
N LYS A 47 -9.48 -9.66 -6.57
CA LYS A 47 -10.55 -10.56 -7.04
C LYS A 47 -10.19 -11.23 -8.37
N GLU A 48 -9.66 -10.47 -9.32
CA GLU A 48 -9.27 -10.99 -10.65
C GLU A 48 -8.15 -12.03 -10.56
N LYS A 49 -7.19 -11.83 -9.66
CA LYS A 49 -6.02 -12.70 -9.50
C LYS A 49 -6.13 -13.72 -8.37
N ASN A 50 -7.18 -13.63 -7.57
CA ASN A 50 -7.38 -14.43 -6.36
C ASN A 50 -6.16 -14.36 -5.42
N ILE A 51 -5.65 -13.15 -5.17
CA ILE A 51 -4.51 -12.89 -4.28
C ILE A 51 -4.91 -11.90 -3.18
N PRO A 52 -4.44 -12.09 -1.94
CA PRO A 52 -4.84 -11.24 -0.81
C PRO A 52 -4.25 -9.84 -0.89
N ILE A 53 -5.01 -8.84 -0.44
CA ILE A 53 -4.47 -7.53 -0.08
C ILE A 53 -4.04 -7.63 1.37
N LYS A 54 -2.78 -7.31 1.64
CA LYS A 54 -2.19 -7.44 2.98
C LYS A 54 -2.28 -6.15 3.76
N PHE A 55 -1.95 -5.03 3.13
CA PHE A 55 -1.83 -3.76 3.82
C PHE A 55 -2.26 -2.58 2.95
N THR A 56 -2.73 -1.54 3.63
CA THR A 56 -2.75 -0.17 3.12
C THR A 56 -1.60 0.60 3.75
N CYS A 57 -0.68 1.08 2.92
CA CYS A 57 0.50 1.83 3.34
C CYS A 57 0.20 3.32 3.41
N ILE A 58 0.53 3.92 4.54
CA ILE A 58 0.44 5.37 4.75
C ILE A 58 1.73 5.87 5.41
N ASN A 59 2.05 7.15 5.19
CA ASN A 59 3.20 7.75 5.84
C ASN A 59 2.86 8.15 7.30
N SER A 60 3.86 8.14 8.19
CA SER A 60 3.69 8.51 9.61
C SER A 60 3.04 9.89 9.77
N LYS A 61 3.47 10.90 9.01
CA LYS A 61 2.97 12.28 9.12
C LYS A 61 1.47 12.36 8.79
N PHE A 62 1.02 11.61 7.78
CA PHE A 62 -0.36 11.51 7.36
C PHE A 62 -1.20 10.84 8.44
N TYR A 63 -0.70 9.76 9.04
CA TYR A 63 -1.35 9.10 10.17
C TYR A 63 -1.52 10.04 11.37
N HIS A 64 -0.48 10.77 11.75
CA HIS A 64 -0.55 11.73 12.87
C HIS A 64 -1.54 12.87 12.59
N ASN A 65 -1.56 13.37 11.36
CA ASN A 65 -2.52 14.40 10.94
C ASN A 65 -3.96 13.88 10.81
N ASN A 66 -4.14 12.56 10.67
CA ASN A 66 -5.44 11.91 10.47
C ASN A 66 -5.58 10.72 11.44
N SER A 67 -5.48 10.99 12.75
CA SER A 67 -5.44 9.97 13.82
C SER A 67 -6.68 9.07 13.94
N LYS A 68 -7.73 9.32 13.15
CA LYS A 68 -8.96 8.53 13.05
C LYS A 68 -9.19 7.94 11.65
N ILE A 69 -8.13 7.78 10.86
CA ILE A 69 -8.23 7.16 9.54
C ILE A 69 -8.82 5.74 9.65
N PHE A 70 -9.76 5.44 8.76
CA PHE A 70 -10.30 4.10 8.58
C PHE A 70 -9.89 3.59 7.21
N THR A 71 -9.29 2.40 7.16
CA THR A 71 -8.90 1.71 5.93
C THR A 71 -9.59 0.37 5.85
N LYS A 72 -9.81 -0.15 4.64
CA LYS A 72 -10.41 -1.48 4.45
C LYS A 72 -9.48 -2.61 4.88
N TYR A 73 -8.17 -2.36 4.84
CA TYR A 73 -7.12 -3.34 5.13
C TYR A 73 -6.21 -2.85 6.26
N ASP A 74 -5.42 -3.76 6.82
CA ASP A 74 -4.48 -3.47 7.90
C ASP A 74 -3.52 -2.33 7.51
N LEU A 75 -3.30 -1.40 8.44
CA LEU A 75 -2.42 -0.27 8.22
C LEU A 75 -0.96 -0.68 8.37
N PHE A 76 -0.15 -0.34 7.38
CA PHE A 76 1.30 -0.40 7.46
C PHE A 76 1.86 1.02 7.40
N ILE A 77 2.30 1.53 8.55
CA ILE A 77 2.84 2.88 8.67
C ILE A 77 4.32 2.84 8.27
N ILE A 78 4.67 3.60 7.24
CA ILE A 78 6.05 3.72 6.75
C ILE A 78 6.60 5.08 7.14
N ASP A 79 7.79 5.07 7.73
CA ASP A 79 8.61 6.26 7.90
C ASP A 79 9.81 6.20 6.97
N TYR A 80 10.17 7.35 6.41
CA TYR A 80 11.33 7.49 5.51
C TYR A 80 12.55 8.02 6.26
N ASP A 81 12.39 8.45 7.50
CA ASP A 81 13.48 9.04 8.27
C ASP A 81 14.39 7.94 8.85
N ILE A 82 15.33 7.48 8.01
CA ILE A 82 16.42 6.55 8.39
C ILE A 82 17.20 7.06 9.61
N LYS A 83 17.16 8.38 9.88
CA LYS A 83 17.82 9.01 11.03
C LYS A 83 17.19 8.65 12.39
N ASN A 84 15.97 8.11 12.42
CA ASN A 84 15.28 7.73 13.66
C ASN A 84 15.15 6.21 13.88
N ILE A 85 15.71 5.38 12.99
CA ILE A 85 15.72 3.90 13.15
C ILE A 85 16.53 3.46 14.39
N GLY A 86 17.34 4.33 14.97
CA GLY A 86 18.14 4.04 16.16
C GLY A 86 17.39 3.98 17.50
N ASN A 87 16.12 4.45 17.59
CA ASN A 87 15.50 4.67 18.91
C ASN A 87 14.20 3.92 19.21
N ASN A 88 13.63 3.14 18.29
CA ASN A 88 12.38 2.42 18.55
C ASN A 88 12.46 0.92 18.22
N ILE A 89 13.50 0.27 18.74
CA ILE A 89 13.44 -1.16 19.06
C ILE A 89 13.50 -1.27 20.58
N ILE A 90 12.35 -1.14 21.24
CA ILE A 90 12.08 -1.64 22.59
C ILE A 90 10.65 -2.20 22.59
#